data_AF-A0AA51L0H9-F1
#
_entry.id   AF-A0AA51L0H9-F1
#
_cell.length_a   1.000
_cell.length_b   1.000
_cell.length_c   1.000
_cell.angle_alpha   90.00
_cell.angle_beta   90.00
_cell.angle_gamma   90.00
#
_symmetry.space_group_name_H-M   'P 1'
#
loop_
_entity.id
_entity.type
_entity.pdbx_description
1 polymer ?
#
loop_
_entity_poly.entity_id
_entity_poly.type
_entity_poly.pdbx_seq_one_letter_code
_entity_poly.pdbx_strand_id
1 'polypeptide(L)'
;MLENRTGQIGFRFLVYFIGLLVMSLGIVFLIKSNLGATPWDILHVGLFKHFGLTIGSWSVIMGILILTLAAVLSREIPHIGAFLNMLLVGVFIDFYMLLPFMTTPSAIIGKLAMFISGIILMTYGMCIYISANLGTGQETA
;
A
#
# COMPACT_ATOMS: atom_id res chain seq x y z
N MET A 1 -3.12 -3.98 38.72
CA MET A 1 -3.35 -4.90 37.58
C MET A 1 -2.84 -4.26 36.29
N LEU A 2 -1.53 -4.04 36.18
CA LEU A 2 -0.89 -3.31 35.06
C LEU A 2 0.28 -4.13 34.50
N GLU A 3 0.01 -5.27 33.89
CA GLU A 3 1.06 -6.10 33.32
C GLU A 3 0.54 -6.97 32.18
N ASN A 4 0.16 -6.36 31.04
CA ASN A 4 0.22 -7.05 29.73
C ASN A 4 -0.08 -6.16 28.48
N ARG A 5 0.15 -4.84 28.50
CA ARG A 5 -0.22 -3.99 27.34
C ARG A 5 0.80 -3.99 26.19
N THR A 6 2.05 -4.35 26.44
CA THR A 6 3.14 -4.23 25.44
C THR A 6 3.13 -5.36 24.39
N GLY A 7 2.77 -6.59 24.77
CA GLY A 7 2.69 -7.73 23.85
C GLY A 7 1.61 -7.59 22.76
N GLN A 8 0.52 -6.87 23.06
CA GLN A 8 -0.55 -6.62 22.10
C GLN A 8 -0.16 -5.63 21.00
N ILE A 9 0.72 -4.66 21.31
CA ILE A 9 1.15 -3.64 20.34
C ILE A 9 2.04 -4.28 19.27
N GLY A 10 2.97 -5.15 19.68
CA GLY A 10 3.83 -5.89 18.75
C GLY A 10 3.02 -6.80 17.83
N PHE A 11 2.05 -7.54 18.37
CA PHE A 11 1.17 -8.39 17.57
C PHE A 11 0.32 -7.57 16.57
N ARG A 12 -0.25 -6.44 17.00
CA ARG A 12 -0.98 -5.53 16.11
C ARG A 12 -0.08 -4.97 15.01
N PHE A 13 1.17 -4.63 15.31
CA PHE A 13 2.14 -4.15 14.32
C PHE A 13 2.47 -5.23 13.29
N LEU A 14 2.55 -6.49 13.73
CA LEU A 14 2.75 -7.64 12.85
C LEU A 14 1.54 -7.85 11.92
N VAL A 15 0.31 -7.77 12.46
CA VAL A 15 -0.93 -7.85 11.66
C VAL A 15 -1.00 -6.70 10.64
N TYR A 16 -0.65 -5.49 11.07
CA TYR A 16 -0.54 -4.31 10.20
C TYR A 16 0.45 -4.55 9.06
N PHE A 17 1.65 -5.03 9.38
CA PHE A 17 2.71 -5.31 8.40
C PHE A 17 2.31 -6.40 7.41
N ILE A 18 1.68 -7.48 7.88
CA ILE A 18 1.12 -8.54 7.03
C ILE A 18 0.02 -7.98 6.12
N GLY A 19 -0.89 -7.17 6.66
CA GLY A 19 -1.94 -6.52 5.88
C GLY A 19 -1.37 -5.68 4.74
N LEU A 20 -0.32 -4.90 5.02
CA LEU A 20 0.38 -4.11 4.02
C LEU A 20 1.10 -4.95 2.96
N LEU A 21 1.73 -6.06 3.35
CA LEU A 21 2.34 -6.98 2.40
C LEU A 21 1.31 -7.57 1.45
N VAL A 22 0.20 -8.08 1.99
CA VAL A 22 -0.90 -8.68 1.19
C VAL A 22 -1.55 -7.63 0.28
N MET A 23 -1.78 -6.43 0.80
CA MET A 23 -2.34 -5.31 0.03
C MET A 23 -1.40 -4.92 -1.12
N SER A 24 -0.11 -4.72 -0.84
CA SER A 24 0.89 -4.32 -1.84
C SER A 24 1.04 -5.37 -2.93
N LEU A 25 1.00 -6.65 -2.57
CA LEU A 25 1.01 -7.76 -3.54
C LEU A 25 -0.21 -7.71 -4.46
N GLY A 26 -1.40 -7.45 -3.93
CA GLY A 26 -2.62 -7.24 -4.71
C GLY A 26 -2.52 -6.06 -5.68
N ILE A 27 -1.95 -4.94 -5.23
CA ILE A 27 -1.70 -3.75 -6.06
C ILE A 27 -0.76 -4.10 -7.23
N VAL A 28 0.35 -4.80 -6.96
CA VAL A 28 1.28 -5.19 -8.03
C VAL A 28 0.61 -6.12 -9.04
N PHE A 29 -0.26 -7.03 -8.59
CA PHE A 29 -1.04 -7.89 -9.48
C PHE A 29 -1.99 -7.08 -10.38
N LEU A 30 -2.69 -6.09 -9.83
CA LEU A 30 -3.52 -5.17 -10.61
C LEU A 30 -2.69 -4.45 -11.67
N ILE A 31 -1.58 -3.83 -11.27
CA ILE A 31 -0.71 -3.07 -12.18
C ILE A 31 -0.15 -3.97 -13.29
N LYS A 32 0.30 -5.18 -12.96
CA LYS A 32 0.85 -6.14 -13.93
C LYS A 32 -0.21 -6.71 -14.87
N SER A 33 -1.45 -6.88 -14.42
CA SER A 33 -2.54 -7.40 -15.27
C SER A 33 -2.81 -6.53 -16.51
N ASN A 34 -2.48 -5.22 -16.44
CA ASN A 34 -2.71 -4.23 -17.50
C ASN A 34 -4.20 -4.14 -17.94
N LEU A 35 -5.11 -4.58 -17.08
CA LEU A 35 -6.56 -4.53 -17.30
C LEU A 35 -7.22 -3.35 -16.57
N GLY A 36 -6.49 -2.73 -15.64
CA GLY A 36 -6.96 -1.60 -14.85
C GLY A 36 -6.21 -1.53 -13.54
N ALA A 37 -6.07 -0.33 -13.01
CA ALA A 37 -5.55 -0.07 -11.67
C ALA A 37 -6.28 1.15 -11.08
N THR A 38 -6.11 1.42 -9.79
CA THR A 38 -6.77 2.58 -9.18
C THR A 38 -6.19 3.88 -9.74
N PRO A 39 -6.93 5.01 -9.71
CA PRO A 39 -6.39 6.30 -10.15
C PRO A 39 -5.09 6.68 -9.43
N TRP A 40 -4.97 6.29 -8.16
CA TRP A 40 -3.75 6.41 -7.36
C TRP A 40 -2.59 5.64 -7.99
N ASP A 41 -2.77 4.36 -8.29
CA ASP A 41 -1.70 3.53 -8.86
C ASP A 41 -1.31 3.98 -10.27
N ILE A 42 -2.30 4.36 -11.09
CA ILE A 42 -2.08 4.82 -12.47
C ILE A 42 -1.27 6.13 -12.49
N LEU A 43 -1.45 7.02 -11.52
CA LEU A 43 -0.65 8.24 -11.39
C LEU A 43 0.84 7.91 -11.23
N HIS A 44 1.17 6.98 -10.33
CA HIS A 44 2.56 6.55 -10.11
C HIS A 44 3.12 5.77 -11.30
N VAL A 45 2.31 4.91 -11.94
CA VAL A 45 2.69 4.23 -13.18
C VAL A 45 2.96 5.23 -14.31
N GLY A 46 2.17 6.29 -14.42
CA GLY A 46 2.36 7.36 -15.38
C GLY A 46 3.64 8.14 -15.12
N LEU A 47 3.89 8.53 -13.87
CA LEU A 47 5.12 9.20 -13.45
C LEU A 47 6.36 8.32 -13.67
N PHE A 48 6.28 7.02 -13.39
CA PHE A 48 7.32 6.04 -13.73
C PHE A 48 7.65 6.08 -15.24
N LYS A 49 6.62 6.06 -16.10
CA LYS A 49 6.81 6.07 -17.56
C LYS A 49 7.41 7.38 -18.10
N HIS A 50 7.14 8.52 -17.45
CA HIS A 50 7.62 9.82 -17.91
C HIS A 50 8.96 10.26 -17.29
N PHE A 51 9.24 9.87 -16.05
CA PHE A 51 10.40 10.35 -15.29
C PHE A 51 11.41 9.27 -14.88
N GLY A 52 11.11 7.98 -15.07
CA GLY A 52 12.09 6.88 -14.94
C GLY A 52 12.46 6.42 -13.52
N LEU A 53 11.81 6.92 -12.47
CA LEU A 53 11.93 6.38 -11.09
C LEU A 53 10.94 5.24 -10.84
N THR A 54 11.23 4.34 -9.87
CA THR A 54 10.36 3.19 -9.54
C THR A 54 8.96 3.62 -9.08
N ILE A 55 7.97 2.75 -9.33
CA ILE A 55 6.57 3.02 -8.95
C ILE A 55 6.44 3.19 -7.43
N GLY A 56 7.19 2.40 -6.66
CA GLY A 56 7.28 2.54 -5.21
C GLY A 56 7.81 3.90 -4.78
N SER A 57 8.91 4.37 -5.37
CA SER A 57 9.49 5.68 -5.06
C SER A 57 8.49 6.82 -5.31
N TRP A 58 7.77 6.77 -6.44
CA TRP A 58 6.73 7.75 -6.74
C TRP A 58 5.57 7.71 -5.74
N SER A 59 5.15 6.52 -5.29
CA SER A 59 4.13 6.37 -4.25
C SER A 59 4.55 7.04 -2.94
N VAL A 60 5.82 6.89 -2.52
CA VAL A 60 6.35 7.56 -1.32
C VAL A 60 6.41 9.07 -1.51
N ILE A 61 6.93 9.56 -2.65
CA ILE A 61 7.07 10.99 -2.92
C ILE A 61 5.70 11.67 -2.94
N MET A 62 4.74 11.12 -3.70
CA MET A 62 3.40 11.69 -3.81
C MET A 62 2.64 11.56 -2.49
N GLY A 63 2.84 10.46 -1.76
CA GLY A 63 2.31 10.29 -0.42
C GLY A 63 2.76 11.39 0.55
N ILE A 64 4.08 11.62 0.65
CA ILE A 64 4.66 12.68 1.49
C ILE A 64 4.17 14.06 1.04
N LEU A 65 4.12 14.30 -0.27
CA LEU A 65 3.66 15.56 -0.84
C LEU A 65 2.20 15.84 -0.46
N ILE A 66 1.32 14.85 -0.61
CA ILE A 66 -0.10 14.99 -0.26
C ILE A 66 -0.29 15.14 1.24
N LEU A 67 0.42 14.37 2.07
CA LEU A 67 0.38 14.53 3.53
C LEU A 67 0.84 15.93 3.95
N THR A 68 1.89 16.46 3.32
CA THR A 68 2.41 17.80 3.62
C THR A 68 1.44 18.88 3.17
N LEU A 69 0.85 18.76 1.97
CA LEU A 69 -0.18 19.67 1.50
C LEU A 69 -1.42 19.65 2.39
N ALA A 70 -1.87 18.45 2.79
CA ALA A 70 -2.97 18.29 3.72
C ALA A 70 -2.64 18.92 5.09
N ALA A 71 -1.41 18.75 5.58
CA ALA A 71 -0.95 19.36 6.82
C ALA A 71 -1.03 20.89 6.78
N VAL A 72 -0.56 21.48 5.68
CA VAL A 72 -0.54 22.93 5.49
C VAL A 72 -1.97 23.47 5.37
N LEU A 73 -2.85 22.76 4.67
CA LEU A 73 -4.23 23.20 4.43
C LEU A 73 -5.12 23.05 5.68
N SER A 74 -5.04 21.91 6.36
CA SER A 74 -5.82 21.64 7.56
C SER A 74 -5.21 22.23 8.83
N ARG A 75 -3.95 22.71 8.78
CA ARG A 75 -3.16 23.14 9.95
C ARG A 75 -2.99 22.08 11.03
N GLU A 76 -3.26 20.82 10.70
CA GLU A 76 -3.09 19.67 11.59
C GLU A 76 -1.95 18.82 11.09
N ILE A 77 -1.05 18.44 12.00
CA ILE A 77 0.12 17.64 11.65
C ILE A 77 -0.37 16.20 11.41
N PRO A 78 -0.15 15.63 10.21
CA PRO A 78 -0.52 14.25 9.93
C PRO A 78 0.25 13.33 10.86
N HIS A 79 -0.42 12.31 11.35
CA HIS A 79 0.20 11.32 12.22
C HIS A 79 1.41 10.66 11.55
N ILE A 80 2.48 10.45 12.32
CA ILE A 80 3.68 9.72 11.89
C ILE A 80 3.34 8.33 11.31
N GLY A 81 2.26 7.70 11.79
CA GLY A 81 1.76 6.44 11.24
C GLY A 81 1.35 6.51 9.76
N ALA A 82 0.85 7.65 9.27
CA ALA A 82 0.48 7.83 7.87
C ALA A 82 1.73 7.89 6.97
N PHE A 83 2.78 8.60 7.42
CA PHE A 83 4.06 8.64 6.73
C PHE A 83 4.71 7.25 6.68
N LEU A 84 4.71 6.54 7.81
CA LEU A 84 5.26 5.19 7.90
C LEU A 84 4.50 4.23 6.98
N ASN A 85 3.17 4.32 6.95
CA ASN A 85 2.34 3.53 6.04
C ASN A 85 2.74 3.72 4.57
N MET A 86 2.79 4.98 4.13
CA MET A 86 3.10 5.31 2.74
C MET A 86 4.51 4.85 2.35
N LEU A 87 5.47 4.99 3.27
CA LEU A 87 6.83 4.49 3.07
C LEU A 87 6.85 2.96 2.93
N LEU A 88 6.20 2.23 3.84
CA LEU A 88 6.16 0.77 3.81
C LEU A 88 5.48 0.24 2.54
N VAL A 89 4.32 0.79 2.18
CA VAL A 89 3.60 0.40 0.96
C VAL A 89 4.46 0.62 -0.28
N GLY A 90 5.13 1.79 -0.40
CA GLY A 90 6.01 2.07 -1.52
C GLY A 90 7.18 1.09 -1.62
N VAL A 91 7.84 0.80 -0.49
CA VAL A 91 8.94 -0.17 -0.43
C VAL A 91 8.47 -1.59 -0.80
N PHE A 92 7.31 -2.01 -0.32
CA PHE A 92 6.77 -3.33 -0.67
C PHE A 92 6.39 -3.43 -2.14
N ILE A 93 5.78 -2.40 -2.72
CA ILE A 93 5.48 -2.38 -4.15
C ILE A 93 6.77 -2.53 -4.96
N ASP A 94 7.83 -1.80 -4.61
CA ASP A 94 9.10 -1.89 -5.32
C ASP A 94 9.74 -3.27 -5.17
N PHE A 95 9.72 -3.82 -3.95
CA PHE A 95 10.19 -5.17 -3.67
C PHE A 95 9.44 -6.23 -4.50
N TYR A 96 8.11 -6.13 -4.59
CA TYR A 96 7.30 -7.04 -5.39
C TYR A 96 7.48 -6.86 -6.90
N MET A 97 7.78 -5.64 -7.36
CA MET A 97 8.09 -5.39 -8.77
C MET A 97 9.46 -5.91 -9.19
N LEU A 98 10.41 -5.96 -8.25
CA LEU A 98 11.76 -6.48 -8.47
C LEU A 98 11.78 -8.03 -8.52
N LEU A 99 10.75 -8.70 -8.00
CA LEU A 99 10.65 -10.15 -8.03
C LEU A 99 10.41 -10.69 -9.47
N PRO A 100 11.29 -11.55 -9.99
CA PRO A 100 11.23 -12.05 -11.37
C PRO A 100 10.07 -13.02 -11.65
N PHE A 101 9.34 -13.46 -10.62
CA PHE A 101 8.15 -14.33 -10.75
C PHE A 101 6.90 -13.59 -11.26
N MET A 102 6.90 -12.26 -11.29
CA MET A 102 5.76 -11.46 -11.76
C MET A 102 5.83 -11.23 -13.28
N THR A 103 5.79 -12.31 -14.05
CA THR A 103 5.64 -12.29 -15.51
C THR A 103 4.16 -12.13 -15.88
N THR A 104 3.88 -11.13 -16.71
CA THR A 104 2.53 -10.89 -17.23
C THR A 104 2.09 -12.03 -18.13
N PRO A 105 1.00 -12.74 -17.83
CA PRO A 105 0.47 -13.77 -18.71
C PRO A 105 0.12 -13.15 -20.08
N SER A 106 0.56 -13.78 -21.18
CA SER A 106 0.22 -13.33 -22.53
C SER A 106 -1.27 -13.58 -22.85
N ALA A 107 -1.86 -14.63 -22.29
CA ALA A 107 -3.26 -14.98 -22.46
C ALA A 107 -4.20 -14.02 -21.70
N ILE A 108 -5.28 -13.59 -22.36
CA ILE A 108 -6.31 -12.70 -21.77
C ILE A 108 -6.93 -13.29 -20.50
N ILE A 109 -7.14 -14.62 -20.48
CA ILE A 109 -7.65 -15.37 -19.34
C ILE A 109 -6.68 -15.32 -18.16
N GLY A 110 -5.37 -15.43 -18.42
CA GLY A 110 -4.34 -15.29 -17.40
C GLY A 110 -4.31 -13.88 -16.80
N LYS A 111 -4.46 -12.84 -17.65
CA LYS A 111 -4.57 -11.45 -17.17
C LYS A 111 -5.81 -11.25 -16.30
N LEU A 112 -6.96 -11.78 -16.70
CA LEU A 112 -8.21 -11.72 -15.93
C LEU A 112 -8.09 -12.43 -14.59
N ALA A 113 -7.51 -13.63 -14.55
CA ALA A 113 -7.26 -14.36 -13.31
C ALA A 113 -6.31 -13.59 -12.37
N MET A 114 -5.24 -13.00 -12.91
CA MET A 114 -4.29 -12.17 -12.16
C MET A 114 -4.97 -10.89 -11.64
N PHE A 115 -5.85 -10.29 -12.42
CA PHE A 115 -6.63 -9.11 -12.01
C PHE A 115 -7.62 -9.43 -10.89
N ILE A 116 -8.43 -10.48 -11.03
CA ILE A 116 -9.41 -10.88 -10.03
C ILE A 116 -8.72 -11.28 -8.72
N SER A 117 -7.65 -12.08 -8.79
CA SER A 117 -6.86 -12.43 -7.61
C SER A 117 -6.22 -11.20 -6.97
N GLY A 118 -5.71 -10.26 -7.78
CA GLY A 118 -5.20 -8.97 -7.31
C GLY A 118 -6.24 -8.17 -6.54
N ILE A 119 -7.49 -8.09 -7.04
CA ILE A 119 -8.59 -7.39 -6.34
C ILE A 119 -8.85 -8.05 -4.99
N ILE A 120 -9.00 -9.38 -4.95
CA ILE A 120 -9.30 -10.11 -3.72
C ILE A 120 -8.20 -9.90 -2.68
N LEU A 121 -6.93 -10.01 -3.09
CA LEU A 121 -5.79 -9.82 -2.21
C LEU A 121 -5.68 -8.37 -1.73
N MET A 122 -5.89 -7.39 -2.61
CA MET A 122 -5.90 -5.97 -2.25
C MET A 122 -6.99 -5.68 -1.22
N THR A 123 -8.21 -6.14 -1.45
CA THR A 123 -9.33 -5.94 -0.52
C THR A 123 -9.07 -6.63 0.82
N TYR A 124 -8.59 -7.87 0.80
CA TYR A 124 -8.30 -8.62 2.03
C TYR A 124 -7.17 -7.98 2.85
N GLY A 125 -6.09 -7.58 2.18
CA GLY A 125 -4.99 -6.84 2.80
C GLY A 125 -5.44 -5.50 3.39
N MET A 126 -6.33 -4.79 2.68
CA MET A 126 -6.94 -3.54 3.18
C MET A 126 -7.79 -3.76 4.43
N CYS A 127 -8.62 -4.80 4.46
CA CYS A 127 -9.40 -5.16 5.65
C CYS A 127 -8.49 -5.47 6.85
N ILE A 128 -7.42 -6.24 6.65
CA ILE A 128 -6.48 -6.60 7.73
C ILE A 128 -5.74 -5.36 8.24
N TYR A 129 -5.21 -4.55 7.34
CA TYR A 129 -4.49 -3.33 7.67
C TYR A 129 -5.37 -2.35 8.47
N ILE A 130 -6.62 -2.14 8.05
CA ILE A 130 -7.56 -1.25 8.75
C ILE A 130 -7.93 -1.85 10.13
N SER A 131 -8.15 -3.16 10.20
CA SER A 131 -8.51 -3.85 11.45
C SER A 131 -7.40 -3.82 12.50
N ALA A 132 -6.14 -3.64 12.10
CA ALA A 132 -5.02 -3.51 13.02
C ALA A 132 -5.06 -2.21 13.84
N ASN A 133 -5.86 -1.21 13.44
CA ASN A 133 -6.10 0.06 14.12
C ASN A 133 -4.83 0.80 14.60
N LEU A 134 -3.73 0.64 13.86
CA LEU A 134 -2.43 1.29 14.13
C LEU A 134 -2.11 2.40 13.12
N GLY A 135 -2.84 2.48 12.00
CA GLY A 135 -2.60 3.43 10.90
C GLY A 135 -3.74 4.43 10.65
N THR A 136 -4.94 4.18 11.17
CA THR A 136 -6.02 5.15 11.20
C THR A 136 -5.94 5.88 12.52
N GLY A 137 -5.75 7.20 12.48
CA GLY A 137 -5.92 8.05 13.65
C GLY A 137 -7.37 8.01 14.13
N GLN A 138 -7.78 6.90 14.75
CA GLN A 138 -8.96 6.81 15.58
C GLN A 138 -8.44 7.16 16.98
N GLU A 139 -8.34 8.45 17.27
CA GLU A 139 -9.42 9.13 18.00
C GLU A 139 -9.86 8.26 19.17
N THR A 140 -9.07 8.36 20.23
CA THR A 140 -9.61 8.37 21.59
C THR A 140 -10.77 9.36 21.62
N ALA A 141 -11.98 8.86 21.40
CA ALA A 141 -13.22 9.46 21.89
C ALA A 141 -13.80 8.52 22.95
#